data_AF-A0AAW5UT79-F1
#
_entry.id   AF-A0AAW5UT79-F1
#
_cell.length_a   1.000
_cell.length_b   1.000
_cell.length_c   1.000
_cell.angle_alpha   90.00
_cell.angle_beta   90.00
_cell.angle_gamma   90.00
#
_symmetry.space_group_name_H-M   'P 1'
#
loop_
_entity.id
_entity.type
_entity.pdbx_description
1 polymer ?
#
loop_
_entity_poly.entity_id
_entity_poly.type
_entity_poly.pdbx_seq_one_letter_code
_entity_poly.pdbx_strand_id
1 'polypeptide(L)'
;MTIKEAQEAVDQWIKEYGVRYFSELTNMACLTEEVGELARVIARTYGEQSFKKGEKPNLGEEMADVLWVLICLANQTGVDLTEELQKSFDKKTKRDSERHKNNPKLSENQKDKE
;
A
#
# COMPACT_ATOMS: atom_id res chain seq x y z
N MET A 1 -1.73 -4.50 15.70
CA MET A 1 -0.53 -3.89 15.13
C MET A 1 -0.86 -2.46 14.72
N THR A 2 -0.29 -1.47 15.41
CA THR A 2 -0.21 -0.09 14.96
C THR A 2 0.86 0.06 13.87
N ILE A 3 0.92 1.19 13.17
CA ILE A 3 1.98 1.42 12.15
C ILE A 3 3.36 1.38 12.81
N LYS A 4 3.51 1.98 13.99
CA LYS A 4 4.74 1.92 14.77
C LYS A 4 5.11 0.48 15.14
N GLU A 5 4.16 -0.31 15.65
CA GLU A 5 4.38 -1.73 15.94
C GLU A 5 4.78 -2.51 14.68
N ALA A 6 4.24 -2.14 13.50
CA ALA A 6 4.62 -2.74 12.23
C ALA A 6 6.06 -2.39 11.83
N GLN A 7 6.45 -1.12 11.94
CA GLN A 7 7.82 -0.67 11.70
C GLN A 7 8.82 -1.41 12.60
N GLU A 8 8.51 -1.55 13.89
CA GLU A 8 9.34 -2.27 14.86
C GLU A 8 9.39 -3.77 14.57
N ALA A 9 8.25 -4.40 14.25
CA ALA A 9 8.19 -5.83 13.93
C ALA A 9 8.97 -6.18 12.66
N VAL A 10 8.87 -5.36 11.60
CA VAL A 10 9.65 -5.54 10.37
C VAL A 10 11.13 -5.35 10.65
N ASP A 11 11.51 -4.33 11.43
CA ASP A 11 12.91 -4.10 11.78
C ASP A 11 13.53 -5.26 12.55
N GLN A 12 12.80 -5.78 13.54
CA GLN A 12 13.22 -6.97 14.29
C GLN A 12 13.37 -8.17 13.36
N TRP A 13 12.39 -8.42 12.48
CA TRP A 13 12.44 -9.54 11.55
C TRP A 13 13.64 -9.44 10.60
N ILE A 14 13.93 -8.26 10.07
CA ILE A 14 15.07 -8.04 9.16
C ILE A 14 16.40 -8.27 9.89
N LYS A 15 16.52 -7.85 11.14
CA LYS A 15 17.73 -8.07 11.94
C LYS A 15 17.90 -9.52 12.37
N GLU A 16 16.82 -10.22 12.64
CA GLU A 16 16.84 -11.61 13.11
C GLU A 16 16.99 -12.62 11.96
N TYR A 17 16.21 -12.46 10.89
CA TYR A 17 16.12 -13.40 9.77
C TYR A 17 16.67 -12.83 8.46
N GLY A 18 16.49 -11.53 8.22
CA GLY A 18 16.88 -10.87 6.97
C GLY A 18 18.38 -10.57 6.83
N VAL A 19 19.19 -10.81 7.87
CA VAL A 19 20.62 -10.45 8.00
C VAL A 19 20.85 -8.94 8.01
N ARG A 20 20.34 -8.23 7.01
CA ARG A 20 20.30 -6.78 6.90
C ARG A 20 19.23 -6.37 5.89
N TYR A 21 18.87 -5.11 6.01
CA TYR A 21 18.25 -4.33 4.96
C TYR A 21 19.00 -4.41 3.62
N PHE A 22 18.27 -4.56 2.52
CA PHE A 22 18.80 -4.22 1.19
C PHE A 22 19.11 -2.72 1.07
N SER A 23 19.81 -2.29 0.02
CA SER A 23 19.96 -0.85 -0.21
C SER A 23 18.61 -0.21 -0.56
N GLU A 24 18.52 1.10 -0.38
CA GLU A 24 17.32 1.87 -0.68
C GLU A 24 16.92 1.72 -2.15
N LEU A 25 17.89 1.67 -3.06
CA LEU A 25 17.64 1.44 -4.49
C LEU A 25 17.08 0.05 -4.77
N THR A 26 17.60 -0.98 -4.10
CA THR A 26 17.07 -2.34 -4.24
C THR A 26 15.65 -2.42 -3.68
N ASN A 27 15.38 -1.85 -2.51
CA ASN A 27 14.03 -1.83 -1.97
C ASN A 27 13.06 -0.98 -2.80
N MET A 28 13.52 0.08 -3.46
CA MET A 28 12.70 0.83 -4.42
C MET A 28 12.33 -0.03 -5.63
N ALA A 29 13.26 -0.87 -6.13
CA ALA A 29 12.97 -1.82 -7.19
C ALA A 29 11.96 -2.89 -6.72
N CYS A 30 12.17 -3.49 -5.55
CA CYS A 30 11.22 -4.44 -4.95
C CYS A 30 9.84 -3.81 -4.74
N LEU A 31 9.77 -2.56 -4.25
CA LEU A 31 8.48 -1.88 -4.08
C LEU A 31 7.74 -1.74 -5.41
N THR A 32 8.47 -1.47 -6.49
CA THR A 32 7.89 -1.37 -7.84
C THR A 32 7.40 -2.72 -8.34
N GLU A 33 8.13 -3.79 -8.03
CA GLU A 33 7.74 -5.17 -8.32
C GLU A 33 6.42 -5.53 -7.60
N GLU A 34 6.33 -5.32 -6.29
CA GLU A 34 5.10 -5.61 -5.51
C GLU A 34 3.90 -4.79 -5.98
N VAL A 35 4.12 -3.52 -6.35
CA VAL A 35 3.05 -2.69 -6.93
C VAL A 35 2.58 -3.26 -8.28
N GLY A 36 3.47 -3.84 -9.07
CA GLY A 36 3.14 -4.53 -10.32
C GLY A 36 2.30 -5.79 -10.09
N GLU A 37 2.63 -6.57 -9.06
CA GLU A 37 1.88 -7.75 -8.62
C GLU A 37 0.45 -7.35 -8.19
N LEU A 38 0.35 -6.33 -7.33
CA LEU A 38 -0.92 -5.74 -6.91
C LEU A 38 -1.75 -5.23 -8.10
N ALA A 39 -1.11 -4.50 -9.03
CA ALA A 39 -1.77 -3.99 -10.22
C ALA A 39 -2.33 -5.11 -11.11
N ARG A 40 -1.59 -6.22 -11.25
CA ARG A 40 -2.03 -7.42 -11.99
C ARG A 40 -3.30 -8.01 -11.38
N VAL A 41 -3.36 -8.14 -10.05
CA VAL A 41 -4.56 -8.65 -9.36
C VAL A 41 -5.74 -7.70 -9.53
N ILE A 42 -5.54 -6.39 -9.34
CA ILE A 42 -6.60 -5.37 -9.52
C ILE A 42 -7.13 -5.36 -10.95
N ALA A 43 -6.25 -5.35 -11.96
CA ALA A 43 -6.63 -5.29 -13.36
C ALA A 43 -7.48 -6.49 -13.81
N ARG A 44 -7.25 -7.67 -13.21
CA ARG A 44 -8.03 -8.89 -13.50
C ARG A 44 -9.29 -9.04 -12.64
N THR A 45 -9.29 -8.46 -11.44
CA THR A 45 -10.44 -8.55 -10.51
C THR A 45 -11.49 -7.49 -10.82
N TYR A 46 -11.05 -6.26 -11.10
CA TYR A 46 -11.92 -5.09 -11.26
C TYR A 46 -11.84 -4.45 -12.65
N GLY A 47 -10.90 -4.90 -13.49
CA GLY A 47 -10.77 -4.46 -14.87
C GLY A 47 -11.27 -5.51 -15.86
N GLU A 48 -10.89 -5.34 -17.13
CA GLU A 48 -11.36 -6.17 -18.25
C GLU A 48 -10.44 -7.36 -18.55
N GLN A 49 -9.33 -7.51 -17.81
CA GLN A 49 -8.38 -8.60 -18.02
C GLN A 49 -8.89 -9.90 -17.37
N SER A 50 -8.54 -11.05 -17.94
CA SER A 50 -8.93 -12.36 -17.40
C SER A 50 -7.80 -13.02 -16.62
N PHE A 51 -8.15 -13.76 -15.57
CA PHE A 51 -7.23 -14.69 -14.91
C PHE A 51 -6.90 -15.88 -15.80
N LYS A 52 -5.68 -16.42 -15.67
CA LYS A 52 -5.34 -17.71 -16.28
C LYS A 52 -6.05 -18.83 -15.51
N LYS A 53 -6.31 -19.95 -16.19
CA LYS A 53 -6.96 -21.11 -15.56
C LYS A 53 -6.14 -21.60 -14.36
N GLY A 54 -6.77 -21.65 -13.18
CA GLY A 54 -6.16 -22.13 -11.95
C GLY A 54 -5.45 -21.06 -11.11
N GLU A 55 -5.36 -19.82 -11.58
CA GLU A 55 -4.88 -18.71 -10.74
C GLU A 55 -5.86 -18.44 -9.59
N LYS A 56 -5.31 -18.32 -8.37
CA LYS A 56 -6.05 -17.93 -7.17
C LYS A 56 -5.52 -16.57 -6.71
N PRO A 57 -6.11 -15.45 -7.14
CA PRO A 57 -5.65 -14.14 -6.72
C PRO A 57 -5.84 -13.94 -5.22
N ASN A 58 -4.87 -13.30 -4.57
CA ASN A 58 -4.97 -12.89 -3.18
C ASN A 58 -4.62 -11.42 -3.03
N LEU A 59 -5.62 -10.54 -3.21
CA LEU A 59 -5.42 -9.09 -3.12
C LEU A 59 -4.82 -8.64 -1.78
N GLY A 60 -5.14 -9.35 -0.69
CA GLY A 60 -4.64 -9.00 0.64
C GLY A 60 -3.14 -9.25 0.80
N GLU A 61 -2.62 -10.30 0.17
CA GLU A 61 -1.19 -10.63 0.14
C GLU A 61 -0.40 -9.57 -0.62
N GLU A 62 -0.85 -9.22 -1.83
CA GLU A 62 -0.18 -8.18 -2.63
C GLU A 62 -0.17 -6.81 -1.93
N MET A 63 -1.24 -6.45 -1.21
CA MET A 63 -1.28 -5.23 -0.41
C MET A 63 -0.31 -5.29 0.78
N ALA A 64 -0.16 -6.46 1.39
CA ALA A 64 0.76 -6.67 2.50
C ALA A 64 2.22 -6.60 2.04
N ASP A 65 2.55 -7.15 0.87
CA ASP A 65 3.91 -7.12 0.31
C ASP A 65 4.33 -5.68 -0.06
N VAL A 66 3.43 -4.91 -0.68
CA VAL A 66 3.65 -3.47 -0.90
C VAL A 66 3.91 -2.74 0.42
N LEU A 67 3.10 -2.99 1.45
CA LEU A 67 3.27 -2.36 2.76
C LEU A 67 4.59 -2.78 3.42
N TRP A 68 4.98 -4.05 3.29
CA TRP A 68 6.22 -4.58 3.85
C TRP A 68 7.45 -3.86 3.30
N VAL A 69 7.55 -3.72 1.98
CA VAL A 69 8.69 -3.05 1.35
C VAL A 69 8.68 -1.54 1.62
N LEU A 70 7.49 -0.93 1.69
CA LEU A 70 7.36 0.48 2.10
C LEU A 70 7.87 0.69 3.53
N ILE A 71 7.54 -0.20 4.47
CA ILE A 71 8.05 -0.16 5.85
C ILE A 71 9.56 -0.34 5.87
N CYS A 72 10.11 -1.26 5.06
CA CYS A 72 11.56 -1.42 4.94
C CYS A 72 12.25 -0.10 4.54
N LEU A 73 11.74 0.59 3.52
CA LEU A 73 12.26 1.89 3.10
C LEU A 73 12.13 2.96 4.19
N ALA A 74 10.99 3.02 4.87
CA ALA A 74 10.78 3.97 5.95
C ALA A 74 11.78 3.77 7.09
N ASN A 75 11.98 2.52 7.52
CA ASN A 75 12.94 2.18 8.58
C ASN A 75 14.38 2.51 8.18
N GLN A 76 14.77 2.22 6.94
CA GLN A 76 16.11 2.53 6.41
C GLN A 76 16.41 4.03 6.36
N THR A 77 15.40 4.83 6.02
CA THR A 77 15.52 6.27 5.81
C THR A 77 15.20 7.10 7.06
N GLY A 78 14.78 6.45 8.15
CA GLY A 78 14.42 7.12 9.40
C GLY A 78 13.06 7.84 9.35
N VAL A 79 12.16 7.43 8.46
CA VAL A 79 10.82 8.00 8.33
C VAL A 79 9.85 7.35 9.32
N ASP A 80 9.18 8.16 10.13
CA ASP A 80 8.04 7.73 10.95
C ASP A 80 6.76 7.75 10.09
N LEU A 81 6.27 6.56 9.71
CA LEU A 81 5.07 6.44 8.89
C LEU A 81 3.80 6.85 9.64
N THR A 82 3.78 6.76 10.97
CA THR A 82 2.64 7.21 11.77
C THR A 82 2.52 8.72 11.69
N GLU A 83 3.63 9.44 11.87
CA GLU A 83 3.68 10.90 11.80
C GLU A 83 3.35 11.40 10.38
N GLU A 84 3.97 10.82 9.35
CA GLU A 84 3.76 11.26 7.95
C GLU A 84 2.35 10.94 7.45
N LEU A 85 1.74 9.84 7.91
CA LEU A 85 0.34 9.55 7.61
C LEU A 85 -0.60 10.55 8.29
N GLN A 86 -0.34 10.93 9.54
CA GLN A 86 -1.13 11.94 10.24
C GLN A 86 -1.04 13.31 9.55
N LYS A 87 0.16 13.76 9.17
CA LYS A 87 0.35 14.99 8.37
C LYS A 87 -0.42 14.92 7.06
N SER A 88 -0.44 13.75 6.42
CA SER A 88 -1.19 13.53 5.18
C SER A 88 -2.70 13.66 5.36
N PHE A 89 -3.26 13.16 6.47
CA PHE A 89 -4.66 13.38 6.82
C PHE A 89 -4.98 14.85 7.02
N ASP A 90 -4.16 15.57 7.79
CA ASP A 90 -4.39 16.99 8.07
C ASP A 90 -4.36 17.82 6.77
N LYS A 91 -3.39 17.53 5.89
CA LYS A 91 -3.24 18.22 4.60
C LYS A 91 -4.41 17.94 3.66
N LYS A 92 -4.83 16.68 3.52
CA LYS A 92 -5.96 16.28 2.66
C LYS A 92 -7.28 16.83 3.20
N THR A 93 -7.48 16.79 4.52
CA THR A 93 -8.69 17.34 5.16
C THR A 93 -8.81 18.83 4.93
N LYS A 94 -7.73 19.60 5.11
CA LYS A 94 -7.73 21.05 4.86
C LYS A 94 -7.98 21.39 3.38
N ARG A 95 -7.41 20.62 2.46
CA ARG A 95 -7.50 20.91 1.01
C ARG A 95 -8.83 20.49 0.39
N ASP A 96 -9.35 19.33 0.78
CA ASP A 96 -10.40 18.64 0.03
C ASP A 96 -11.69 18.39 0.85
N SER A 97 -11.85 19.06 2.00
CA SER A 97 -13.00 18.89 2.92
C SER A 97 -14.38 18.93 2.25
N GLU A 98 -14.54 19.76 1.21
CA GLU A 98 -15.79 19.92 0.46
C GLU A 98 -15.68 19.37 -0.98
N ARG A 99 -14.47 19.27 -1.52
CA ARG A 99 -14.23 18.97 -2.94
C ARG A 99 -14.76 17.61 -3.37
N HIS A 100 -14.55 16.58 -2.56
CA HIS A 100 -15.02 15.23 -2.87
C HIS A 100 -16.48 15.01 -2.47
N LYS A 101 -16.93 15.63 -1.37
CA LYS A 101 -18.34 15.56 -0.92
C LYS A 101 -19.30 16.14 -1.95
N ASN A 102 -18.88 17.21 -2.62
CA ASN A 102 -19.68 17.91 -3.62
C ASN A 102 -19.43 17.41 -5.06
N ASN A 103 -18.69 16.31 -5.26
CA ASN A 103 -18.40 15.80 -6.60
C ASN A 103 -19.51 14.84 -7.07
N PRO A 104 -20.33 15.21 -8.09
CA PRO A 104 -21.45 14.39 -8.54
C PRO A 104 -21.02 13.01 -9.09
N LYS A 105 -19.81 12.94 -9.68
CA LYS A 105 -19.24 11.70 -10.22
C LYS A 105 -19.00 10.63 -9.13
N LEU A 106 -18.89 11.05 -7.87
CA LEU A 106 -18.66 10.15 -6.73
C LEU A 106 -19.97 9.78 -6.01
N SER A 107 -21.07 10.51 -6.26
CA SER A 107 -22.39 10.24 -5.68
C SER A 107 -23.30 9.40 -6.57
N GLU A 108 -23.15 9.45 -7.91
CA GLU A 108 -24.05 8.74 -8.83
C GLU A 108 -23.77 7.23 -8.91
N ASN A 109 -22.53 6.79 -8.69
CA ASN A 109 -22.12 5.37 -8.76
C ASN A 109 -22.53 4.50 -7.56
N GLN A 110 -23.30 5.03 -6.60
CA GLN A 110 -23.80 4.25 -5.45
C GLN A 110 -25.17 3.58 -5.71
N LYS A 111 -25.88 3.94 -6.78
CA LYS A 111 -27.23 3.41 -7.07
C LYS A 111 -27.26 2.08 -7.84
N ASP A 112 -26.14 1.65 -8.41
CA ASP A 112 -26.06 0.44 -9.26
C ASP A 112 -25.43 -0.77 -8.54
N LYS A 113 -25.41 -0.79 -7.19
CA LYS A 113 -24.82 -1.86 -6.37
C LYS A 113 -25.76 -2.47 -5.33
N GLU A 114 -27.08 -2.34 -5.50
CA GLU A 114 -28.09 -3.11 -4.76
C GLU A 114 -28.73 -4.20 -5.62
#